data_AF-A0A6P1VAX2-F1
#
_entry.id   AF-A0A6P1VAX2-F1
#
_cell.length_a   1.000
_cell.length_b   1.000
_cell.length_c   1.000
_cell.angle_alpha   90.00
_cell.angle_beta   90.00
_cell.angle_gamma   90.00
#
_symmetry.space_group_name_H-M   'P 1'
#
loop_
_entity.id
_entity.type
_entity.pdbx_description
1 polymer ?
#
loop_
_entity_poly.entity_id
_entity_poly.type
_entity_poly.pdbx_seq_one_letter_code
_entity_poly.pdbx_strand_id
1 'polypeptide(L)'
;MANYDDFFVIKAMNGDITIRTNRELYNEHLWQIIQINGVEAAWAIDESTFGFRASYSDPLVVANVLLDCFGTGAWRITGDLADEVRKWCYTMRKAQYEQLLHEAVIAEDEDKFLRYHDLLEELLEEESIVRLI
;
A
#
# COMPACT_ATOMS: atom_id res chain seq x y z
N MET A 1 5.46 12.35 -17.08
CA MET A 1 4.64 11.17 -17.41
C MET A 1 4.92 10.20 -16.29
N ALA A 2 3.92 9.89 -15.44
CA ALA A 2 4.09 8.91 -14.38
C ALA A 2 4.53 7.59 -15.03
N ASN A 3 5.57 6.94 -14.52
CA ASN A 3 5.96 5.62 -14.97
C ASN A 3 4.86 4.66 -14.52
N TYR A 4 3.90 4.42 -15.40
CA TYR A 4 2.80 3.45 -15.26
C TYR A 4 3.28 1.99 -15.15
N ASP A 5 4.59 1.76 -15.05
CA ASP A 5 5.21 0.45 -14.97
C ASP A 5 5.43 -0.05 -13.53
N ASP A 6 5.14 0.78 -12.52
CA ASP A 6 5.36 0.38 -11.13
C ASP A 6 4.31 -0.60 -10.61
N PHE A 7 4.65 -1.89 -10.56
CA PHE A 7 3.75 -2.95 -10.10
C PHE A 7 4.36 -3.75 -8.94
N PHE A 8 3.56 -4.00 -7.91
CA PHE A 8 3.92 -4.88 -6.80
C PHE A 8 3.13 -6.19 -6.91
N VAL A 9 3.83 -7.32 -6.99
CA VAL A 9 3.26 -8.67 -6.89
C VAL A 9 3.52 -9.21 -5.50
N ILE A 10 2.46 -9.54 -4.79
CA ILE A 10 2.52 -9.97 -3.40
C ILE A 10 2.06 -11.42 -3.30
N LYS A 11 2.82 -12.22 -2.54
CA LYS A 11 2.55 -13.62 -2.26
C LYS A 11 2.73 -13.91 -0.77
N ALA A 12 1.72 -14.45 -0.11
CA ALA A 12 1.78 -14.85 1.29
C ALA A 12 1.78 -16.39 1.44
N MET A 13 2.66 -16.92 2.28
CA MET A 13 2.72 -18.34 2.66
C MET A 13 3.16 -18.50 4.11
N ASN A 14 2.36 -19.17 4.94
CA ASN A 14 2.76 -19.64 6.28
C ASN A 14 3.40 -18.56 7.19
N GLY A 15 2.93 -17.30 7.16
CA GLY A 15 3.54 -16.20 7.94
C GLY A 15 4.50 -15.32 7.14
N ASP A 16 5.09 -15.86 6.08
CA ASP A 16 6.08 -15.17 5.25
C ASP A 16 5.40 -14.56 4.02
N ILE A 17 5.68 -13.30 3.75
CA ILE A 17 5.14 -12.54 2.64
C ILE A 17 6.28 -12.12 1.76
N THR A 18 6.22 -12.47 0.49
CA THR A 18 7.15 -12.05 -0.55
C THR A 18 6.51 -10.98 -1.40
N ILE A 19 7.22 -9.89 -1.61
CA ILE A 19 6.82 -8.79 -2.49
C ILE A 19 7.87 -8.67 -3.57
N ARG A 20 7.42 -8.78 -4.82
CA ARG A 20 8.20 -8.48 -6.01
C ARG A 20 7.73 -7.14 -6.56
N THR A 21 8.67 -6.28 -6.87
CA THR A 21 8.43 -4.96 -7.46
C THR A 21 9.36 -4.78 -8.65
N ASN A 22 9.03 -3.88 -9.55
CA ASN A 22 9.94 -3.40 -10.60
C ASN A 22 10.84 -2.25 -10.09
N ARG A 23 10.64 -1.76 -8.85
CA ARG A 23 11.51 -0.78 -8.20
C ARG A 23 12.70 -1.47 -7.54
N GLU A 24 13.87 -0.85 -7.63
CA GLU A 24 15.04 -1.29 -6.87
C GLU A 24 14.81 -1.12 -5.37
N LEU A 25 15.15 -2.15 -4.62
CA LEU A 25 15.00 -2.18 -3.17
C LEU A 25 16.32 -1.79 -2.50
N TYR A 26 16.26 -0.69 -1.75
CA TYR A 26 17.36 -0.26 -0.91
C TYR A 26 17.18 -0.76 0.54
N ASN A 27 18.29 -0.81 1.29
CA ASN A 27 18.28 -1.22 2.69
C ASN A 27 17.35 -0.37 3.57
N GLU A 28 17.13 0.90 3.21
CA GLU A 28 16.20 1.79 3.91
C GLU A 28 14.75 1.29 3.87
N HIS A 29 14.32 0.65 2.78
CA HIS A 29 12.98 0.05 2.70
C HIS A 29 12.86 -1.09 3.70
N LEU A 30 13.84 -1.98 3.80
CA LEU A 30 13.83 -3.08 4.79
C LEU A 30 13.81 -2.54 6.22
N TRP A 31 14.55 -1.46 6.49
CA TRP A 31 14.53 -0.79 7.79
C TRP A 31 13.16 -0.23 8.14
N GLN A 32 12.49 0.44 7.20
CA GLN A 32 11.14 0.97 7.39
C GLN A 32 10.14 -0.15 7.69
N ILE A 33 10.22 -1.27 6.97
CA ILE A 33 9.34 -2.44 7.17
C ILE A 33 9.47 -2.99 8.60
N ILE A 34 10.69 -3.09 9.13
CA ILE A 34 10.94 -3.60 10.49
C ILE A 34 10.41 -2.64 11.57
N GLN A 35 10.20 -1.35 11.27
CA GLN A 35 9.59 -0.41 12.23
C GLN A 35 8.07 -0.62 12.37
N ILE A 36 7.43 -1.39 11.49
CA ILE A 36 5.98 -1.59 11.51
C ILE A 36 5.63 -2.61 12.59
N ASN A 37 4.72 -2.21 13.49
CA ASN A 37 4.23 -3.09 14.55
C ASN A 37 3.63 -4.38 13.97
N GLY A 38 4.09 -5.52 14.49
CA GLY A 38 3.66 -6.85 14.03
C GLY A 38 4.55 -7.47 12.96
N VAL A 39 5.55 -6.75 12.44
CA VAL A 39 6.61 -7.33 11.62
C VAL A 39 7.68 -7.93 12.53
N GLU A 40 7.98 -9.22 12.32
CA GLU A 40 8.99 -9.97 13.09
C GLU A 40 10.37 -9.94 12.43
N ALA A 41 10.41 -9.91 11.08
CA ALA A 41 11.65 -9.87 10.31
C ALA A 41 11.38 -9.37 8.88
N ALA A 42 12.39 -8.78 8.24
CA ALA A 42 12.39 -8.46 6.81
C ALA A 42 13.76 -8.78 6.19
N TRP A 43 13.78 -9.18 4.91
CA TRP A 43 15.00 -9.55 4.19
C TRP A 43 14.87 -9.26 2.69
N ALA A 44 15.98 -8.93 2.03
CA ALA A 44 16.04 -8.91 0.57
C ALA A 44 16.28 -10.32 0.03
N ILE A 45 15.65 -10.64 -1.10
CA ILE A 45 15.90 -11.86 -1.88
C ILE A 45 16.77 -11.52 -3.09
N ASP A 46 16.40 -10.46 -3.81
CA ASP A 46 17.16 -9.85 -4.90
C ASP A 46 16.87 -8.35 -4.98
N GLU A 47 17.44 -7.67 -5.96
CA GLU A 47 17.32 -6.20 -6.16
C GLU A 47 15.87 -5.73 -6.34
N SER A 48 14.95 -6.64 -6.67
CA SER A 48 13.56 -6.37 -7.03
C SER A 48 12.55 -7.17 -6.19
N THR A 49 13.03 -7.97 -5.24
CA THR A 49 12.21 -8.87 -4.43
C THR A 49 12.66 -8.85 -2.98
N PHE A 50 11.72 -8.64 -2.06
CA PHE A 50 11.95 -8.80 -0.63
C PHE A 50 10.91 -9.70 0.01
N GLY A 51 11.26 -10.23 1.18
CA GLY A 51 10.35 -10.95 2.05
C GLY A 51 10.26 -10.30 3.42
N PHE A 52 9.13 -10.50 4.09
CA PHE A 52 8.99 -10.18 5.51
C PHE A 52 8.08 -11.20 6.20
N ARG A 53 8.29 -11.37 7.50
CA ARG A 53 7.45 -12.18 8.37
C ARG A 53 6.62 -11.27 9.25
N ALA A 54 5.32 -11.51 9.28
CA ALA A 54 4.40 -10.85 10.21
C ALA A 54 3.80 -11.88 11.16
N SER A 55 3.61 -11.49 12.42
CA SER A 55 2.94 -12.33 13.41
C SER A 55 1.52 -12.64 12.91
N TYR A 56 1.31 -13.90 12.52
CA TYR A 56 0.04 -14.45 12.01
C TYR A 56 -0.46 -13.97 10.64
N SER A 57 0.38 -13.41 9.75
CA SER A 57 -0.06 -12.91 8.42
C SER A 57 -1.32 -12.03 8.47
N ASP A 58 -1.46 -11.21 9.52
CA ASP A 58 -2.62 -10.33 9.67
C ASP A 58 -2.71 -9.37 8.46
N PRO A 59 -3.83 -9.38 7.71
CA PRO A 59 -4.04 -8.46 6.59
C PRO A 59 -3.74 -6.99 6.89
N LEU A 60 -3.95 -6.54 8.14
CA LEU A 60 -3.67 -5.18 8.57
C LEU A 60 -2.16 -4.87 8.56
N VAL A 61 -1.33 -5.79 9.07
CA VAL A 61 0.14 -5.62 9.06
C VAL A 61 0.64 -5.57 7.63
N VAL A 62 0.10 -6.42 6.75
CA VAL A 62 0.44 -6.40 5.32
C VAL A 62 0.03 -5.07 4.68
N ALA A 63 -1.18 -4.58 4.97
CA ALA A 63 -1.66 -3.30 4.45
C ALA A 63 -0.77 -2.13 4.88
N ASN A 64 -0.37 -2.09 6.15
CA ASN A 64 0.54 -1.06 6.68
C ASN A 64 1.89 -1.08 5.97
N VAL A 65 2.51 -2.26 5.80
CA VAL A 65 3.77 -2.41 5.06
C VAL A 65 3.65 -1.84 3.66
N LEU A 66 2.56 -2.15 2.96
CA LEU A 66 2.39 -1.69 1.60
C LEU A 66 2.18 -0.18 1.51
N LEU A 67 1.39 0.39 2.41
CA LEU A 67 1.05 1.82 2.41
C LEU A 67 2.22 2.69 2.87
N ASP A 68 2.93 2.28 3.92
CA ASP A 68 4.00 3.07 4.54
C ASP A 68 5.29 3.02 3.74
N CYS A 69 5.67 1.84 3.23
CA CYS A 69 6.97 1.68 2.56
C CYS A 69 6.91 1.98 1.06
N PHE A 70 5.77 1.74 0.40
CA PHE A 70 5.68 1.86 -1.06
C PHE A 70 4.73 2.97 -1.52
N GLY A 71 3.95 3.56 -0.61
CA GLY A 71 3.16 4.74 -0.88
C GLY A 71 1.97 4.48 -1.81
N THR A 72 1.66 5.43 -2.69
CA THR A 72 0.59 5.33 -3.70
C THR A 72 1.18 4.70 -4.96
N GLY A 73 0.63 3.56 -5.39
CA GLY A 73 1.07 2.85 -6.60
C GLY A 73 0.07 1.78 -7.00
N ALA A 74 0.26 1.17 -8.17
CA ALA A 74 -0.62 0.12 -8.68
C ALA A 74 -0.25 -1.24 -8.08
N TRP A 75 -1.17 -1.83 -7.31
CA TRP A 75 -0.86 -3.05 -6.55
C TRP A 75 -1.57 -4.26 -7.13
N ARG A 76 -0.82 -5.33 -7.37
CA ARG A 76 -1.38 -6.63 -7.76
C ARG A 76 -1.15 -7.65 -6.65
N ILE A 77 -2.09 -7.67 -5.71
CA ILE A 77 -2.09 -8.61 -4.59
C ILE A 77 -2.62 -9.96 -5.09
N THR A 78 -1.97 -11.08 -4.76
CA THR A 78 -2.42 -12.43 -5.18
C THR A 78 -2.29 -13.43 -4.04
N GLY A 79 -3.06 -14.51 -4.09
CA GLY A 79 -3.09 -15.55 -3.05
C GLY A 79 -4.22 -15.36 -2.05
N ASP A 80 -4.20 -16.18 -1.00
CA ASP A 80 -5.37 -16.39 -0.13
C ASP A 80 -5.78 -15.14 0.68
N LEU A 81 -4.83 -14.25 0.98
CA LEU A 81 -5.08 -13.01 1.72
C LEU A 81 -5.39 -11.81 0.82
N ALA A 82 -5.38 -11.98 -0.51
CA ALA A 82 -5.40 -10.86 -1.43
C ALA A 82 -6.66 -9.98 -1.31
N ASP A 83 -7.83 -10.60 -1.20
CA ASP A 83 -9.10 -9.86 -1.12
C ASP A 83 -9.22 -9.10 0.20
N GLU A 84 -8.78 -9.69 1.31
CA GLU A 84 -8.80 -9.04 2.62
C GLU A 84 -7.84 -7.87 2.65
N VAL A 85 -6.57 -8.07 2.23
CA VAL A 85 -5.57 -7.00 2.18
C VAL A 85 -6.05 -5.87 1.27
N ARG A 86 -6.61 -6.16 0.08
CA ARG A 86 -7.18 -5.13 -0.81
C ARG A 86 -8.26 -4.30 -0.12
N LYS A 87 -9.22 -4.96 0.53
CA LYS A 87 -10.30 -4.27 1.27
C LYS A 87 -9.76 -3.39 2.38
N TRP A 88 -8.75 -3.85 3.11
CA TRP A 88 -8.10 -3.07 4.16
C TRP A 88 -7.39 -1.84 3.61
N CYS A 89 -6.57 -2.01 2.57
CA CYS A 89 -5.87 -0.91 1.92
C CYS A 89 -6.84 0.15 1.38
N TYR A 90 -7.91 -0.29 0.72
CA TYR A 90 -8.98 0.57 0.24
C TYR A 90 -9.63 1.36 1.40
N THR A 91 -10.03 0.65 2.46
CA THR A 91 -10.69 1.25 3.62
C THR A 91 -9.82 2.32 4.27
N MET A 92 -8.52 2.04 4.48
CA MET A 92 -7.62 3.02 5.11
C MET A 92 -7.34 4.22 4.21
N ARG A 93 -7.13 4.01 2.90
CA ARG A 93 -6.92 5.11 1.94
C ARG A 93 -8.13 6.02 1.83
N LYS A 94 -9.33 5.43 1.74
CA LYS A 94 -10.58 6.17 1.73
C LYS A 94 -10.71 7.03 2.99
N ALA A 95 -10.52 6.46 4.17
CA ALA A 95 -10.59 7.20 5.43
C ALA A 95 -9.55 8.35 5.49
N GLN A 96 -8.33 8.11 5.00
CA GLN A 96 -7.29 9.14 4.92
C GLN A 96 -7.69 10.30 4.00
N TYR A 97 -8.22 10.01 2.81
CA TYR A 97 -8.65 11.06 1.88
C TYR A 97 -9.90 11.80 2.36
N GLU A 98 -10.85 11.12 2.99
CA GLU A 98 -12.01 11.77 3.62
C GLU A 98 -11.56 12.74 4.72
N GLN A 99 -10.57 12.36 5.54
CA GLN A 99 -9.99 13.25 6.54
C GLN A 99 -9.29 14.46 5.89
N LEU A 100 -8.42 14.22 4.90
CA LEU A 100 -7.69 15.30 4.21
C LEU A 100 -8.62 16.25 3.45
N LEU A 101 -9.70 15.72 2.87
CA LEU A 101 -10.76 16.51 2.27
C LEU A 101 -11.43 17.41 3.30
N HIS A 102 -11.78 16.87 4.47
CA HIS A 102 -12.37 17.65 5.56
C HIS A 102 -11.44 18.77 6.04
N GLU A 103 -10.15 18.48 6.19
CA GLU A 103 -9.13 19.48 6.55
C GLU A 103 -8.99 20.56 5.47
N ALA A 104 -9.05 20.20 4.19
CA ALA A 104 -9.02 21.16 3.08
C ALA A 104 -10.24 22.11 3.07
N VAL A 105 -11.43 21.58 3.38
CA VAL A 105 -12.66 22.38 3.53
C VAL A 105 -12.51 23.39 4.66
N ILE A 106 -12.00 22.96 5.83
CA ILE A 106 -11.77 23.86 6.97
C ILE A 106 -10.75 24.95 6.63
N ALA A 107 -9.74 24.61 5.84
CA ALA A 107 -8.69 25.53 5.43
C ALA A 107 -9.09 26.46 4.26
N GLU A 108 -10.28 26.30 3.69
CA GLU A 108 -10.73 27.00 2.47
C GLU A 108 -9.75 26.84 1.28
N ASP A 109 -9.07 25.68 1.21
CA ASP A 109 -8.09 25.35 0.17
C ASP A 109 -8.77 24.58 -0.97
N GLU A 110 -9.33 25.33 -1.92
CA GLU A 110 -10.12 24.81 -3.04
C GLU A 110 -9.32 23.83 -3.92
N ASP A 111 -8.02 24.08 -4.13
CA ASP A 111 -7.15 23.19 -4.89
C ASP A 111 -6.99 21.82 -4.21
N LYS A 112 -6.79 21.79 -2.88
CA LYS A 112 -6.73 20.53 -2.14
C LYS A 112 -8.07 19.84 -2.06
N PHE A 113 -9.17 20.60 -1.93
CA PHE A 113 -10.51 20.04 -1.91
C PHE A 113 -10.79 19.25 -3.19
N LEU A 114 -10.60 19.87 -4.36
CA LEU A 114 -10.81 19.22 -5.66
C LEU A 114 -9.91 17.99 -5.80
N ARG A 115 -8.63 18.12 -5.42
CA ARG A 115 -7.69 17.00 -5.49
C ARG A 115 -8.13 15.79 -4.67
N TYR A 116 -8.53 15.96 -3.42
CA TYR A 116 -8.92 14.82 -2.58
C TYR A 116 -10.30 14.26 -2.93
N HIS A 117 -11.18 15.11 -3.48
CA HIS A 117 -12.46 14.68 -4.04
C HIS A 117 -12.25 13.75 -5.24
N ASP A 118 -11.44 14.15 -6.21
CA ASP A 118 -11.14 13.33 -7.40
C ASP A 118 -10.52 11.98 -7.02
N LEU A 119 -9.59 11.97 -6.05
CA LEU A 119 -8.98 10.73 -5.55
C LEU A 119 -9.98 9.78 -4.87
N LEU A 120 -11.03 10.31 -4.24
CA LEU A 120 -12.10 9.50 -3.65
C LEU A 120 -13.03 8.91 -4.71
N GLU A 121 -13.35 9.67 -5.76
CA GLU A 121 -14.14 9.16 -6.89
C GLU A 121 -13.40 8.04 -7.63
N GLU A 122 -12.10 8.22 -7.92
CA GLU A 122 -11.28 7.20 -8.57
C GLU A 122 -11.23 5.89 -7.77
N LEU A 123 -11.06 5.99 -6.45
CA LEU A 123 -11.09 4.82 -5.55
C LEU A 123 -12.41 4.04 -5.64
N LEU A 124 -13.54 4.74 -5.77
CA LEU A 124 -14.87 4.12 -5.84
C LEU A 124 -15.13 3.44 -7.19
N GLU A 125 -14.55 3.96 -8.28
CA GLU A 125 -14.69 3.37 -9.62
C GLU A 125 -13.82 2.11 -9.81
N GLU A 126 -12.62 2.07 -9.22
CA GLU A 126 -11.64 0.98 -9.40
C GLU A 126 -11.67 -0.09 -8.27
N GLU A 127 -12.86 -0.51 -7.78
CA GLU A 127 -13.09 -1.47 -6.66
C GLU A 127 -12.23 -2.78 -6.64
N SER A 128 -11.48 -3.09 -7.70
CA SER A 128 -10.69 -4.31 -7.90
C SER A 128 -9.16 -4.10 -7.97
N ILE A 129 -8.65 -2.88 -8.12
CA ILE A 129 -7.22 -2.60 -8.25
C ILE A 129 -6.95 -1.31 -7.48
N VAL A 130 -6.15 -1.35 -6.41
CA VAL A 130 -5.68 -0.10 -5.79
C VAL A 130 -4.72 0.52 -6.80
N ARG A 131 -5.23 1.48 -7.56
CA ARG A 131 -4.53 2.27 -8.57
C ARG A 131 -4.86 3.71 -8.22
N LEU A 132 -3.85 4.47 -7.84
CA LEU A 132 -3.97 5.90 -7.62
C LEU A 132 -2.72 6.51 -8.24
N ILE A 133 -2.96 7.37 -9.22
CA ILE A 133 -2.02 8.04 -10.15
C ILE A 133 -0.69 8.47 -9.50
#